data_AF-A0AAV0AHS0-F1
#
_entry.id   AF-A0AAV0AHS0-F1
#
_cell.length_a   1.000
_cell.length_b   1.000
_cell.length_c   1.000
_cell.angle_alpha   90.00
_cell.angle_beta   90.00
_cell.angle_gamma   90.00
#
_symmetry.space_group_name_H-M   'P 1'
#
loop_
_entity.id
_entity.type
_entity.pdbx_description
1 polymer ?
#
loop_
_entity_poly.entity_id
_entity_poly.type
_entity_poly.pdbx_seq_one_letter_code
_entity_poly.pdbx_strand_id
1 'polypeptide(L)'
;MGKASDRRGKDKQKLKRSDDDNSISSNKRIKPDEEHTISNKSFSTSRKLSGTRSQSGNPSTNKDADRIPSRRLKVYQLPNILELLNKVARNNDFYKRALVLKLKNQDSELVELDERLRSTSLLSSSNVKTETDNESEIFKRRLEDVLKWKMSRGKFRPTLPSLLAKNSKDEIGKTVSEVLVRLKGFDRDSHIENSDEMFSTGVIDEMCKLKGIGPATASAFLSFEVPNIVPFFSDEASSYFEESLGPIKYTAKFYKKFVDCMISETERLNAHEADDKKEYRDDSKGRSDAKNPSGKDSLDAQSKGLKIIGKGWNFGRLERCIWTITTLKEKLNDEDWTEFCNS
;
A
#
# COMPACT_ATOMS: atom_id res chain seq x y z
N MET A 1 -65.15 22.26 16.58
CA MET A 1 -65.52 21.29 15.54
C MET A 1 -66.30 22.02 14.45
N GLY A 2 -65.65 22.34 13.32
CA GLY A 2 -66.25 23.06 12.19
C GLY A 2 -65.78 22.42 10.88
N LYS A 3 -66.74 22.08 10.03
CA LYS A 3 -66.64 21.13 8.90
C LYS A 3 -65.94 21.72 7.68
N ALA A 4 -65.27 20.83 6.95
CA ALA A 4 -64.80 21.02 5.58
C ALA A 4 -65.96 21.01 4.56
N SER A 5 -65.84 21.76 3.45
CA SER A 5 -66.27 21.30 2.12
C SER A 5 -65.64 22.11 0.98
N ASP A 6 -65.10 21.34 0.05
CA ASP A 6 -64.49 21.59 -1.25
C ASP A 6 -65.41 22.27 -2.29
N ARG A 7 -64.84 23.03 -3.25
CA ARG A 7 -65.11 22.93 -4.71
C ARG A 7 -64.35 23.96 -5.59
N ARG A 8 -63.41 23.43 -6.37
CA ARG A 8 -63.18 23.56 -7.85
C ARG A 8 -63.45 24.89 -8.59
N GLY A 9 -62.42 25.33 -9.33
CA GLY A 9 -62.53 26.10 -10.58
C GLY A 9 -61.30 25.86 -11.49
N LYS A 10 -61.52 25.40 -12.72
CA LYS A 10 -60.54 25.16 -13.80
C LYS A 10 -60.70 26.25 -14.87
N ASP A 11 -59.60 26.79 -15.40
CA ASP A 11 -59.48 27.45 -16.73
C ASP A 11 -58.06 27.17 -17.26
N LYS A 12 -57.81 26.35 -18.30
CA LYS A 12 -57.99 26.48 -19.76
C LYS A 12 -57.13 27.56 -20.46
N GLN A 13 -56.03 27.06 -21.05
CA GLN A 13 -55.53 27.27 -22.43
C GLN A 13 -55.27 28.69 -22.98
N LYS A 14 -54.02 28.92 -23.44
CA LYS A 14 -53.78 29.35 -24.83
C LYS A 14 -52.36 29.03 -25.33
N LEU A 15 -52.31 28.26 -26.42
CA LEU A 15 -51.19 28.06 -27.33
C LEU A 15 -50.80 29.36 -28.04
N LYS A 16 -49.52 29.49 -28.40
CA LYS A 16 -49.10 30.04 -29.70
C LYS A 16 -47.92 29.23 -30.26
N ARG A 17 -48.12 28.73 -31.48
CA ARG A 17 -47.16 28.14 -32.42
C ARG A 17 -46.57 29.23 -33.32
N SER A 18 -45.37 29.01 -33.84
CA SER A 18 -44.92 29.16 -35.25
C SER A 18 -43.43 28.80 -35.23
N ASP A 19 -42.99 27.66 -35.75
CA ASP A 19 -42.96 27.17 -37.14
C ASP A 19 -41.78 27.76 -37.95
N ASP A 20 -41.13 26.85 -38.68
CA ASP A 20 -40.26 27.00 -39.86
C ASP A 20 -38.74 27.23 -39.64
N ASP A 21 -37.80 26.54 -40.30
CA ASP A 21 -37.86 25.33 -41.13
C ASP A 21 -36.42 24.83 -41.46
N ASN A 22 -36.35 23.58 -41.90
CA ASN A 22 -35.38 22.97 -42.83
C ASN A 22 -33.91 22.63 -42.45
N SER A 23 -33.69 21.31 -42.24
CA SER A 23 -32.90 20.34 -43.08
C SER A 23 -31.55 20.80 -43.71
N ILE A 24 -30.46 20.02 -43.76
CA ILE A 24 -30.27 18.69 -44.37
C ILE A 24 -28.97 18.02 -43.85
N SER A 25 -29.09 16.70 -43.68
CA SER A 25 -28.10 15.60 -43.64
C SER A 25 -26.69 15.81 -44.23
N SER A 26 -25.67 15.28 -43.55
CA SER A 26 -24.74 14.33 -44.18
C SER A 26 -23.85 13.57 -43.16
N ASN A 27 -23.90 12.24 -43.28
CA ASN A 27 -23.01 11.26 -42.64
C ASN A 27 -21.54 11.43 -43.07
N LYS A 28 -20.57 11.29 -42.14
CA LYS A 28 -19.30 10.57 -42.38
C LYS A 28 -18.52 10.18 -41.12
N ARG A 29 -18.64 8.89 -40.82
CA ARG A 29 -17.76 7.87 -40.24
C ARG A 29 -16.21 8.15 -40.20
N ILE A 30 -15.61 8.00 -39.00
CA ILE A 30 -14.37 7.22 -38.60
C ILE A 30 -13.03 7.61 -39.29
N LYS A 31 -11.88 8.00 -38.67
CA LYS A 31 -10.94 7.33 -37.70
C LYS A 31 -9.71 8.25 -37.38
N PRO A 32 -8.62 7.84 -36.67
CA PRO A 32 -8.14 8.48 -35.43
C PRO A 32 -6.71 9.10 -35.48
N ASP A 33 -6.36 9.78 -34.38
CA ASP A 33 -5.05 10.04 -33.76
C ASP A 33 -3.76 9.72 -34.55
N GLU A 34 -2.99 10.77 -34.86
CA GLU A 34 -1.58 10.68 -35.22
C GLU A 34 -0.66 10.87 -34.00
N GLU A 35 0.23 9.89 -33.83
CA GLU A 35 1.36 9.86 -32.91
C GLU A 35 2.40 10.93 -33.28
N HIS A 36 2.85 11.71 -32.30
CA HIS A 36 4.08 12.49 -32.42
C HIS A 36 5.25 11.78 -31.74
N THR A 37 5.90 10.89 -32.50
CA THR A 37 7.30 10.51 -32.33
C THR A 37 8.21 11.67 -32.75
N ILE A 38 9.04 12.17 -31.82
CA ILE A 38 10.14 13.08 -32.16
C ILE A 38 11.43 12.29 -32.36
N SER A 39 11.94 12.44 -33.57
CA SER A 39 13.16 11.90 -34.17
C SER A 39 14.45 12.38 -33.53
N ASN A 40 15.42 11.45 -33.47
CA ASN A 40 16.86 11.68 -33.35
C ASN A 40 17.39 12.75 -34.32
N LYS A 41 18.40 13.51 -33.88
CA LYS A 41 19.39 14.15 -34.76
C LYS A 41 20.80 13.85 -34.27
N SER A 42 21.54 13.24 -35.19
CA SER A 42 22.95 12.92 -35.18
C SER A 42 23.82 14.18 -35.22
N PHE A 43 24.98 14.13 -34.57
CA PHE A 43 26.17 14.88 -34.99
C PHE A 43 27.40 13.99 -34.86
N SER A 44 28.07 13.79 -35.99
CA SER A 44 29.35 13.10 -36.12
C SER A 44 30.47 14.13 -36.25
N THR A 45 31.60 13.95 -35.57
CA THR A 45 32.93 14.29 -36.13
C THR A 45 34.04 13.43 -35.49
N SER A 46 34.66 12.59 -36.33
CA SER A 46 36.07 12.14 -36.44
C SER A 46 37.11 12.67 -35.42
N ARG A 47 38.25 12.03 -35.09
CA ARG A 47 38.95 10.76 -35.41
C ARG A 47 40.37 10.93 -34.80
N LYS A 48 40.97 9.92 -34.16
CA LYS A 48 42.41 9.59 -34.30
C LYS A 48 42.81 8.28 -33.60
N LEU A 49 43.66 7.55 -34.32
CA LEU A 49 44.15 6.19 -34.12
C LEU A 49 45.39 6.16 -33.20
N SER A 50 45.63 5.03 -32.52
CA SER A 50 46.82 4.16 -32.72
C SER A 50 47.11 3.29 -31.48
N GLY A 51 47.61 2.07 -31.71
CA GLY A 51 48.42 1.33 -30.72
C GLY A 51 48.01 -0.11 -30.43
N THR A 52 48.37 -1.05 -31.30
CA THR A 52 48.47 -2.49 -31.01
C THR A 52 49.73 -2.82 -30.21
N ARG A 53 49.64 -3.62 -29.14
CA ARG A 53 50.74 -4.51 -28.70
C ARG A 53 50.26 -5.71 -27.87
N SER A 54 51.02 -6.78 -28.03
CA SER A 54 50.80 -8.21 -27.77
C SER A 54 50.73 -8.70 -26.31
N GLN A 55 50.28 -9.95 -26.22
CA GLN A 55 50.13 -10.89 -25.11
C GLN A 55 51.25 -10.92 -24.04
N SER A 56 50.84 -11.21 -22.79
CA SER A 56 51.51 -12.20 -21.91
C SER A 56 50.56 -12.62 -20.78
N GLY A 57 50.39 -13.93 -20.59
CA GLY A 57 49.51 -14.50 -19.57
C GLY A 57 50.05 -14.42 -18.15
N ASN A 58 49.13 -14.52 -17.18
CA ASN A 58 49.34 -15.26 -15.95
C ASN A 58 47.98 -15.71 -15.38
N PRO A 59 47.85 -16.95 -14.88
CA PRO A 59 46.62 -17.45 -14.29
C PRO A 59 46.62 -17.15 -12.78
N SER A 60 45.90 -16.12 -12.35
CA SER A 60 45.66 -15.86 -10.93
C SER A 60 44.21 -16.13 -10.58
N THR A 61 43.98 -17.33 -10.01
CA THR A 61 42.99 -17.62 -8.97
C THR A 61 41.67 -16.85 -9.07
N ASN A 62 40.74 -17.38 -9.85
CA ASN A 62 39.33 -16.99 -9.79
C ASN A 62 38.72 -17.53 -8.48
N LYS A 63 38.88 -16.79 -7.38
CA LYS A 63 38.24 -17.06 -6.07
C LYS A 63 37.43 -15.88 -5.52
N ASP A 64 37.23 -14.83 -6.32
CA ASP A 64 36.36 -13.70 -5.99
C ASP A 64 35.41 -13.40 -7.16
N ALA A 65 34.73 -14.44 -7.66
CA ALA A 65 33.57 -14.24 -8.52
C ALA A 65 32.42 -13.65 -7.68
N ASP A 66 32.27 -12.33 -7.77
CA ASP A 66 31.01 -11.59 -7.69
C ASP A 66 30.09 -11.83 -6.47
N ARG A 67 30.59 -11.63 -5.24
CA ARG A 67 29.68 -11.27 -4.15
C ARG A 67 29.28 -9.80 -4.29
N ILE A 68 28.13 -9.56 -4.93
CA ILE A 68 27.47 -8.25 -4.90
C ILE A 68 27.28 -7.86 -3.42
N PRO A 69 27.83 -6.73 -2.95
CA PRO A 69 27.65 -6.30 -1.57
C PRO A 69 26.16 -6.22 -1.25
N SER A 70 25.73 -6.77 -0.11
CA SER A 70 24.31 -6.86 0.25
C SER A 70 23.60 -5.52 0.10
N ARG A 71 24.27 -4.38 0.33
CA ARG A 71 23.72 -3.03 0.16
C ARG A 71 23.31 -2.66 -1.27
N ARG A 72 23.90 -3.27 -2.29
CA ARG A 72 23.53 -3.08 -3.71
C ARG A 72 22.37 -3.96 -4.16
N LEU A 73 22.06 -5.03 -3.43
CA LEU A 73 20.91 -5.89 -3.70
C LEU A 73 19.61 -5.14 -3.37
N LYS A 74 18.59 -5.33 -4.20
CA LYS A 74 17.22 -4.92 -3.85
C LYS A 74 16.72 -5.78 -2.69
N VAL A 75 15.77 -5.27 -1.91
CA VAL A 75 15.30 -5.95 -0.68
C VAL A 75 14.81 -7.37 -0.95
N TYR A 76 14.09 -7.60 -2.04
CA TYR A 76 13.60 -8.94 -2.41
C TYR A 76 14.71 -9.91 -2.83
N GLN A 77 15.89 -9.40 -3.20
CA GLN A 77 17.07 -10.19 -3.57
C GLN A 77 17.93 -10.56 -2.36
N LEU A 78 17.55 -10.12 -1.15
CA LEU A 78 18.28 -10.46 0.05
C LEU A 78 18.07 -11.95 0.38
N PRO A 79 19.15 -12.73 0.58
CA PRO A 79 19.05 -14.17 0.76
C PRO A 79 18.27 -14.56 2.03
N ASN A 80 18.23 -13.67 3.03
CA ASN A 80 17.53 -13.85 4.31
C ASN A 80 16.24 -13.01 4.40
N ILE A 81 15.62 -12.64 3.27
CA ILE A 81 14.46 -11.74 3.29
C ILE A 81 13.28 -12.25 4.14
N LEU A 82 13.01 -13.56 4.12
CA LEU A 82 11.95 -14.14 4.94
C LEU A 82 12.23 -13.99 6.44
N GLU A 83 13.48 -14.22 6.86
CA GLU A 83 13.91 -14.05 8.25
C GLU A 83 13.81 -12.58 8.67
N LEU A 84 14.25 -11.65 7.81
CA LEU A 84 14.15 -10.21 8.07
C LEU A 84 12.70 -9.74 8.17
N LEU A 85 11.82 -10.23 7.29
CA LEU A 85 10.38 -9.95 7.36
C LEU A 85 9.81 -10.40 8.71
N ASN A 86 10.08 -11.65 9.12
CA ASN A 86 9.62 -12.17 10.40
C ASN A 86 10.22 -11.41 11.60
N LYS A 87 11.51 -11.06 11.55
CA LYS A 87 12.20 -10.26 12.57
C LYS A 87 11.52 -8.91 12.78
N VAL A 88 11.31 -8.16 11.69
CA VAL A 88 10.63 -6.86 11.73
C VAL A 88 9.18 -7.00 12.17
N ALA A 89 8.49 -8.04 11.70
CA ALA A 89 7.10 -8.30 12.04
C ALA A 89 6.86 -8.61 13.53
N ARG A 90 7.90 -9.09 14.25
CA ARG A 90 7.83 -9.41 15.69
C ARG A 90 8.14 -8.21 16.59
N ASN A 91 8.87 -7.21 16.09
CA ASN A 91 9.24 -6.05 16.88
C ASN A 91 8.93 -4.74 16.13
N ASN A 92 7.85 -4.08 16.58
CA ASN A 92 7.40 -2.81 16.00
C ASN A 92 8.39 -1.65 16.23
N ASP A 93 9.37 -1.78 17.13
CA ASP A 93 10.39 -0.75 17.34
C ASP A 93 11.28 -0.57 16.12
N PHE A 94 11.46 -1.61 15.29
CA PHE A 94 12.18 -1.45 14.01
C PHE A 94 11.45 -0.52 13.06
N TYR A 95 10.12 -0.60 13.00
CA TYR A 95 9.32 0.32 12.18
C TYR A 95 9.42 1.76 12.71
N LYS A 96 9.29 1.95 14.03
CA LYS A 96 9.49 3.28 14.66
C LYS A 96 10.87 3.85 14.37
N ARG A 97 11.93 3.05 14.51
CA ARG A 97 13.31 3.44 14.17
C ARG A 97 13.44 3.85 12.71
N ALA A 98 12.83 3.09 11.78
CA ALA A 98 12.84 3.44 10.36
C ALA A 98 12.13 4.77 10.07
N LEU A 99 11.00 5.06 10.73
CA LEU A 99 10.31 6.35 10.59
C LEU A 99 11.19 7.52 11.03
N VAL A 100 11.87 7.40 12.19
CA VAL A 100 12.80 8.43 12.70
C VAL A 100 13.97 8.66 11.75
N LEU A 101 14.58 7.57 11.23
CA LEU A 101 15.70 7.65 10.29
C LEU A 101 15.28 8.26 8.94
N LYS A 102 14.04 8.04 8.49
CA LYS A 102 13.54 8.61 7.23
C LYS A 102 13.56 10.13 7.24
N LEU A 103 13.20 10.74 8.38
CA LEU A 103 13.20 12.19 8.59
C LEU A 103 14.52 12.76 9.12
N LYS A 104 15.65 12.03 9.01
CA LYS A 104 16.98 12.49 9.45
C LYS A 104 16.99 12.97 10.92
N ASN A 105 16.27 12.28 11.81
CA ASN A 105 16.16 12.63 13.23
C ASN A 105 15.46 13.98 13.54
N GLN A 106 14.74 14.57 12.58
CA GLN A 106 13.82 15.67 12.87
C GLN A 106 12.48 15.09 13.36
N ASP A 107 12.45 14.83 14.67
CA ASP A 107 11.32 14.60 15.59
C ASP A 107 10.22 13.59 15.22
N SER A 108 9.59 13.11 16.30
CA SER A 108 8.50 12.14 16.39
C SER A 108 7.26 12.45 15.53
N GLU A 109 7.22 13.55 14.77
CA GLU A 109 6.04 13.98 14.03
C GLU A 109 5.51 12.89 13.09
N LEU A 110 6.38 12.20 12.34
CA LEU A 110 5.95 11.10 11.48
C LEU A 110 5.51 9.86 12.28
N VAL A 111 6.16 9.61 13.43
CA VAL A 111 5.79 8.51 14.33
C VAL A 111 4.41 8.77 14.94
N GLU A 112 4.18 9.97 15.46
CA GLU A 112 2.93 10.44 16.03
C GLU A 112 1.82 10.48 14.98
N LEU A 113 2.12 10.97 13.77
CA LEU A 113 1.18 10.97 12.65
C LEU A 113 0.77 9.54 12.28
N ASP A 114 1.73 8.62 12.14
CA ASP A 114 1.46 7.21 11.85
C ASP A 114 0.63 6.53 12.96
N GLU A 115 1.00 6.73 14.21
CA GLU A 115 0.31 6.15 15.37
C GLU A 115 -1.11 6.69 15.50
N ARG A 116 -1.28 8.01 15.33
CA ARG A 116 -2.59 8.66 15.28
C ARG A 116 -3.42 8.11 14.13
N LEU A 117 -2.84 7.95 12.94
CA LEU A 117 -3.55 7.42 11.79
C LEU A 117 -4.05 5.98 12.03
N ARG A 118 -3.21 5.12 12.62
CA ARG A 118 -3.57 3.73 12.97
C ARG A 118 -4.59 3.62 14.10
N SER A 119 -4.61 4.58 15.03
CA SER A 119 -5.51 4.56 16.19
C SER A 119 -6.89 5.17 15.91
N THR A 120 -7.06 5.86 14.77
CA THR A 120 -8.28 6.61 14.43
C THR A 120 -8.94 6.10 13.14
N SER A 121 -9.18 4.79 13.05
CA SER A 121 -9.97 4.24 11.93
C SER A 121 -11.39 4.80 11.95
N LEU A 122 -11.84 5.27 10.79
CA LEU A 122 -13.17 5.81 10.55
C LEU A 122 -14.24 4.70 10.59
N LEU A 123 -13.91 3.49 10.11
CA LEU A 123 -14.84 2.35 10.19
C LEU A 123 -15.16 1.97 11.65
N SER A 124 -14.14 2.00 12.52
CA SER A 124 -14.33 1.70 13.96
C SER A 124 -15.05 2.82 14.72
N SER A 125 -14.97 4.06 14.24
CA SER A 125 -15.50 5.25 14.92
C SER A 125 -16.91 5.64 14.50
N SER A 126 -17.48 4.95 13.50
CA SER A 126 -18.76 5.27 12.85
C SER A 126 -20.03 5.08 13.72
N ASN A 127 -19.87 4.79 15.02
CA ASN A 127 -20.97 4.78 16.00
C ASN A 127 -21.27 6.16 16.62
N VAL A 128 -20.52 7.21 16.29
CA VAL A 128 -20.75 8.56 16.84
C VAL A 128 -21.56 9.39 15.84
N LYS A 129 -22.84 9.61 16.15
CA LYS A 129 -23.71 10.56 15.45
C LYS A 129 -23.08 11.95 15.55
N THR A 130 -22.50 12.45 14.46
CA THR A 130 -22.07 13.85 14.35
C THR A 130 -22.87 14.54 13.25
N GLU A 131 -23.11 15.83 13.42
CA GLU A 131 -23.68 16.69 12.38
C GLU A 131 -22.82 16.60 11.10
N THR A 132 -23.46 16.56 9.94
CA THR A 132 -22.82 16.27 8.62
C THR A 132 -21.65 17.17 8.27
N ASP A 133 -21.67 18.41 8.76
CA ASP A 133 -20.62 19.41 8.51
C ASP A 133 -19.33 19.08 9.27
N ASN A 134 -19.44 18.45 10.45
CA ASN A 134 -18.29 18.01 11.24
C ASN A 134 -17.65 16.75 10.63
N GLU A 135 -18.46 15.83 10.10
CA GLU A 135 -17.98 14.60 9.48
C GLU A 135 -17.15 14.87 8.22
N SER A 136 -17.62 15.76 7.33
CA SER A 136 -16.89 16.13 6.11
C SER A 136 -15.54 16.79 6.41
N GLU A 137 -15.46 17.58 7.49
CA GLU A 137 -14.19 18.17 7.96
C GLU A 137 -13.22 17.10 8.47
N ILE A 138 -13.72 16.13 9.25
CA ILE A 138 -12.93 15.00 9.74
C ILE A 138 -12.36 14.19 8.57
N PHE A 139 -13.17 13.91 7.55
CA PHE A 139 -12.73 13.17 6.37
C PHE A 139 -11.70 13.92 5.55
N LYS A 140 -11.89 15.23 5.36
CA LYS A 140 -10.91 16.09 4.69
C LYS A 140 -9.58 16.08 5.44
N ARG A 141 -9.60 16.35 6.74
CA ARG A 141 -8.40 16.35 7.58
C ARG A 141 -7.69 14.99 7.56
N ARG A 142 -8.46 13.90 7.64
CA ARG A 142 -7.93 12.53 7.55
C ARG A 142 -7.21 12.29 6.23
N LEU A 143 -7.80 12.72 5.11
CA LEU A 143 -7.21 12.55 3.78
C LEU A 143 -5.94 13.39 3.62
N GLU A 144 -5.91 14.61 4.16
CA GLU A 144 -4.71 15.47 4.21
C GLU A 144 -3.60 14.85 5.06
N ASP A 145 -3.92 14.34 6.25
CA ASP A 145 -2.97 13.65 7.14
C ASP A 145 -2.36 12.41 6.48
N VAL A 146 -3.19 11.58 5.81
CA VAL A 146 -2.71 10.40 5.06
C VAL A 146 -1.80 10.83 3.91
N LEU A 147 -2.15 11.88 3.17
CA LEU A 147 -1.32 12.38 2.07
C LEU A 147 0.04 12.88 2.59
N LYS A 148 0.04 13.64 3.69
CA LYS A 148 1.27 14.09 4.37
C LYS A 148 2.13 12.90 4.79
N TRP A 149 1.54 11.94 5.50
CA TRP A 149 2.22 10.71 5.95
C TRP A 149 2.85 9.94 4.79
N LYS A 150 2.08 9.72 3.71
CA LYS A 150 2.55 9.02 2.50
C LYS A 150 3.73 9.74 1.86
N MET A 151 3.66 11.07 1.76
CA MET A 151 4.71 11.89 1.14
C MET A 151 5.97 11.97 2.00
N SER A 152 5.85 11.85 3.32
CA SER A 152 6.99 11.76 4.25
C SER A 152 7.67 10.38 4.21
N ARG A 153 6.90 9.30 4.00
CA ARG A 153 7.45 7.94 3.90
C ARG A 153 8.10 7.62 2.54
N GLY A 154 7.54 8.16 1.46
CA GLY A 154 7.94 7.82 0.09
C GLY A 154 8.42 9.01 -0.74
N LYS A 155 8.23 8.92 -2.06
CA LYS A 155 8.60 9.99 -2.99
C LYS A 155 7.71 11.23 -2.81
N PHE A 156 8.31 12.36 -2.46
CA PHE A 156 7.63 13.65 -2.33
C PHE A 156 7.14 14.16 -3.69
N ARG A 157 5.86 14.56 -3.75
CA ARG A 157 5.19 15.09 -4.96
C ARG A 157 4.46 16.40 -4.61
N PRO A 158 5.10 17.57 -4.79
CA PRO A 158 4.60 18.86 -4.26
C PRO A 158 3.25 19.31 -4.84
N THR A 159 2.83 18.74 -5.98
CA THR A 159 1.58 19.08 -6.64
C THR A 159 0.36 18.41 -6.01
N LEU A 160 0.52 17.32 -5.26
CA LEU A 160 -0.63 16.58 -4.72
C LEU A 160 -1.41 17.38 -3.66
N PRO A 161 -0.77 18.04 -2.67
CA PRO A 161 -1.51 18.83 -1.68
C PRO A 161 -2.35 19.94 -2.31
N SER A 162 -1.83 20.62 -3.34
CA SER A 162 -2.57 21.69 -4.03
C SER A 162 -3.71 21.16 -4.89
N LEU A 163 -3.63 19.93 -5.40
CA LEU A 163 -4.74 19.28 -6.08
C LEU A 163 -5.81 18.81 -5.10
N LEU A 164 -5.43 18.23 -3.96
CA LEU A 164 -6.36 17.81 -2.92
C LEU A 164 -7.15 19.01 -2.39
N ALA A 165 -6.50 20.14 -2.16
CA ALA A 165 -7.12 21.38 -1.69
C ALA A 165 -8.19 21.96 -2.64
N LYS A 166 -8.21 21.54 -3.93
CA LYS A 166 -9.21 21.97 -4.92
C LYS A 166 -10.52 21.18 -4.86
N ASN A 167 -10.60 20.13 -4.04
CA ASN A 167 -11.85 19.42 -3.78
C ASN A 167 -12.60 20.13 -2.65
N SER A 168 -13.91 20.27 -2.78
CA SER A 168 -14.75 20.82 -1.72
C SER A 168 -14.87 19.82 -0.56
N LYS A 169 -15.26 20.32 0.63
CA LYS A 169 -15.53 19.45 1.79
C LYS A 169 -16.65 18.47 1.48
N ASP A 170 -17.69 18.91 0.77
CA ASP A 170 -18.84 18.08 0.40
C ASP A 170 -18.46 16.98 -0.61
N GLU A 171 -17.60 17.28 -1.58
CA GLU A 171 -17.09 16.29 -2.54
C GLU A 171 -16.31 15.18 -1.83
N ILE A 172 -15.43 15.55 -0.90
CA ILE A 172 -14.68 14.60 -0.08
C ILE A 172 -15.63 13.83 0.85
N GLY A 173 -16.53 14.55 1.53
CA GLY A 173 -17.53 14.01 2.45
C GLY A 173 -18.33 12.88 1.81
N LYS A 174 -18.94 13.18 0.65
CA LYS A 174 -19.70 12.22 -0.15
C LYS A 174 -18.85 11.00 -0.56
N THR A 175 -17.67 11.24 -1.12
CA THR A 175 -16.78 10.18 -1.64
C THR A 175 -16.35 9.23 -0.52
N VAL A 176 -15.88 9.79 0.60
CA VAL A 176 -15.39 8.99 1.73
C VAL A 176 -16.54 8.25 2.41
N SER A 177 -17.71 8.88 2.61
CA SER A 177 -18.89 8.20 3.14
C SER A 177 -19.30 7.00 2.28
N GLU A 178 -19.33 7.18 0.96
CA GLU A 178 -19.69 6.11 0.02
C GLU A 178 -18.70 4.93 0.12
N VAL A 179 -17.40 5.23 0.15
CA VAL A 179 -16.35 4.23 0.34
C VAL A 179 -16.49 3.49 1.66
N LEU A 180 -16.70 4.22 2.77
CA LEU A 180 -16.86 3.61 4.08
C LEU A 180 -18.09 2.70 4.14
N VAL A 181 -19.22 3.09 3.51
CA VAL A 181 -20.42 2.25 3.41
C VAL A 181 -20.13 0.95 2.67
N ARG A 182 -19.41 1.00 1.54
CA ARG A 182 -19.01 -0.20 0.79
C ARG A 182 -18.06 -1.11 1.57
N LEU A 183 -17.35 -0.57 2.57
CA LEU A 183 -16.42 -1.31 3.41
C LEU A 183 -17.01 -1.84 4.72
N LYS A 184 -18.24 -1.46 5.11
CA LYS A 184 -18.87 -1.87 6.39
C LYS A 184 -19.00 -3.38 6.58
N GLY A 185 -19.00 -4.16 5.49
CA GLY A 185 -19.08 -5.61 5.53
C GLY A 185 -17.74 -6.31 5.82
N PHE A 186 -16.62 -5.59 5.74
CA PHE A 186 -15.30 -6.14 6.03
C PHE A 186 -14.92 -5.87 7.49
N ASP A 187 -14.65 -6.94 8.22
CA ASP A 187 -14.14 -6.88 9.59
C ASP A 187 -12.63 -7.21 9.62
N ARG A 188 -12.10 -7.38 10.83
CA ARG A 188 -10.67 -7.70 11.05
C ARG A 188 -10.27 -9.11 10.62
N ASP A 189 -11.22 -10.00 10.35
CA ASP A 189 -10.97 -11.38 9.96
C ASP A 189 -11.28 -11.61 8.47
N SER A 190 -11.88 -10.62 7.82
CA SER A 190 -12.11 -10.59 6.38
C SER A 190 -10.79 -10.56 5.61
N HIS A 191 -10.75 -11.32 4.52
CA HIS A 191 -9.65 -11.41 3.57
C HIS A 191 -10.23 -11.47 2.16
N ILE A 192 -9.39 -11.18 1.17
CA ILE A 192 -9.72 -11.33 -0.25
C ILE A 192 -8.91 -12.49 -0.83
N GLU A 193 -9.50 -13.25 -1.74
CA GLU A 193 -8.82 -14.37 -2.38
C GLU A 193 -8.09 -13.96 -3.67
N ASN A 194 -8.54 -12.89 -4.31
CA ASN A 194 -7.96 -12.41 -5.56
C ASN A 194 -8.19 -10.90 -5.75
N SER A 195 -7.48 -10.32 -6.72
CA SER A 195 -7.65 -8.89 -7.00
C SER A 195 -9.05 -8.53 -7.50
N ASP A 196 -9.73 -9.38 -8.28
CA ASP A 196 -11.08 -9.07 -8.76
C ASP A 196 -12.07 -8.81 -7.63
N GLU A 197 -11.99 -9.57 -6.54
CA GLU A 197 -12.78 -9.34 -5.33
C GLU A 197 -12.53 -7.94 -4.74
N MET A 198 -11.27 -7.53 -4.58
CA MET A 198 -10.91 -6.19 -4.10
C MET A 198 -11.45 -5.10 -5.02
N PHE A 199 -11.26 -5.24 -6.33
CA PHE A 199 -11.74 -4.23 -7.29
C PHE A 199 -13.27 -4.19 -7.39
N SER A 200 -13.97 -5.31 -7.14
CA SER A 200 -15.43 -5.36 -7.14
C SER A 200 -16.07 -4.45 -6.09
N THR A 201 -15.35 -4.12 -5.00
CA THR A 201 -15.77 -3.12 -4.02
C THR A 201 -15.90 -1.71 -4.61
N GLY A 202 -15.18 -1.42 -5.70
CA GLY A 202 -15.17 -0.13 -6.39
C GLY A 202 -14.62 1.05 -5.55
N VAL A 203 -14.02 0.80 -4.38
CA VAL A 203 -13.60 1.87 -3.45
C VAL A 203 -12.40 2.67 -3.97
N ILE A 204 -11.53 2.02 -4.75
CA ILE A 204 -10.36 2.67 -5.36
C ILE A 204 -10.84 3.66 -6.43
N ASP A 205 -11.74 3.22 -7.31
CA ASP A 205 -12.29 4.06 -8.37
C ASP A 205 -13.11 5.23 -7.81
N GLU A 206 -13.86 4.99 -6.74
CA GLU A 206 -14.60 6.03 -6.02
C GLU A 206 -13.66 7.10 -5.47
N MET A 207 -12.61 6.71 -4.74
CA MET A 207 -11.59 7.64 -4.23
C MET A 207 -10.87 8.40 -5.36
N CYS A 208 -10.63 7.75 -6.51
CA CYS A 208 -9.94 8.35 -7.65
C CYS A 208 -10.77 9.42 -8.39
N LYS A 209 -12.04 9.63 -8.03
CA LYS A 209 -12.83 10.77 -8.53
C LYS A 209 -12.31 12.11 -7.98
N LEU A 210 -11.64 12.10 -6.83
CA LEU A 210 -11.08 13.30 -6.21
C LEU A 210 -9.80 13.75 -6.93
N LYS A 211 -9.67 15.07 -7.13
CA LYS A 211 -8.49 15.67 -7.74
C LYS A 211 -7.27 15.41 -6.88
N GLY A 212 -6.19 14.93 -7.50
CA GLY A 212 -4.94 14.62 -6.80
C GLY A 212 -4.95 13.27 -6.08
N ILE A 213 -6.02 12.49 -6.18
CA ILE A 213 -6.13 11.15 -5.62
C ILE A 213 -6.08 10.14 -6.78
N GLY A 214 -5.01 9.36 -6.84
CA GLY A 214 -4.90 8.18 -7.72
C GLY A 214 -4.81 6.89 -6.90
N PRO A 215 -4.64 5.72 -7.54
CA PRO A 215 -4.61 4.43 -6.86
C PRO A 215 -3.63 4.35 -5.70
N ALA A 216 -2.46 5.01 -5.80
CA ALA A 216 -1.47 5.06 -4.73
C ALA A 216 -1.93 5.84 -3.49
N THR A 217 -2.66 6.95 -3.66
CA THR A 217 -3.16 7.75 -2.53
C THR A 217 -4.46 7.14 -1.98
N ALA A 218 -5.33 6.65 -2.87
CA ALA A 218 -6.55 5.94 -2.48
C ALA A 218 -6.22 4.71 -1.63
N SER A 219 -5.33 3.84 -2.10
CA SER A 219 -4.90 2.65 -1.34
C SER A 219 -4.18 3.00 -0.03
N ALA A 220 -3.44 4.12 0.04
CA ALA A 220 -2.84 4.58 1.30
C ALA A 220 -3.91 4.85 2.37
N PHE A 221 -4.95 5.63 2.00
CA PHE A 221 -6.06 5.93 2.90
C PHE A 221 -6.78 4.65 3.34
N LEU A 222 -7.15 3.81 2.37
CA LEU A 222 -7.95 2.62 2.62
C LEU A 222 -7.20 1.56 3.42
N SER A 223 -5.88 1.49 3.30
CA SER A 223 -5.06 0.53 4.07
C SER A 223 -5.09 0.78 5.59
N PHE A 224 -5.41 2.00 6.04
CA PHE A 224 -5.63 2.26 7.46
C PHE A 224 -7.01 1.81 7.94
N GLU A 225 -7.98 1.71 7.03
CA GLU A 225 -9.36 1.34 7.36
C GLU A 225 -9.57 -0.17 7.26
N VAL A 226 -9.04 -0.81 6.21
CA VAL A 226 -9.17 -2.24 5.93
C VAL A 226 -7.83 -2.86 5.49
N PRO A 227 -6.83 -2.99 6.39
CA PRO A 227 -5.48 -3.47 6.07
C PRO A 227 -5.40 -4.92 5.57
N ASN A 228 -6.48 -5.69 5.68
CA ASN A 228 -6.58 -7.06 5.16
C ASN A 228 -7.24 -7.14 3.76
N ILE A 229 -7.81 -6.03 3.28
CA ILE A 229 -8.60 -5.99 2.03
C ILE A 229 -7.91 -5.12 1.00
N VAL A 230 -7.35 -3.96 1.39
CA VAL A 230 -6.74 -3.02 0.45
C VAL A 230 -5.23 -2.92 0.69
N PRO A 231 -4.40 -3.52 -0.17
CA PRO A 231 -2.95 -3.35 -0.11
C PRO A 231 -2.54 -1.92 -0.49
N PHE A 232 -1.70 -1.30 0.33
CA PHE A 232 -1.15 0.01 0.04
C PHE A 232 -0.11 -0.06 -1.09
N PHE A 233 -0.36 0.67 -2.17
CA PHE A 233 0.51 0.77 -3.34
C PHE A 233 1.66 1.76 -3.11
N SER A 234 2.65 1.37 -2.32
CA SER A 234 3.90 2.11 -2.12
C SER A 234 4.97 1.75 -3.16
N ASP A 235 5.91 2.67 -3.41
CA ASP A 235 7.00 2.44 -4.36
C ASP A 235 7.93 1.33 -3.85
N GLU A 236 8.15 1.26 -2.53
CA GLU A 236 8.96 0.25 -1.84
C GLU A 236 8.34 -1.14 -1.96
N ALA A 237 7.04 -1.30 -1.68
CA ALA A 237 6.35 -2.57 -1.85
C ALA A 237 6.27 -2.99 -3.33
N SER A 238 6.09 -2.04 -4.25
CA SER A 238 6.10 -2.33 -5.69
C SER A 238 7.47 -2.79 -6.17
N SER A 239 8.54 -2.18 -5.65
CA SER A 239 9.92 -2.58 -5.95
C SER A 239 10.25 -3.96 -5.38
N TYR A 240 9.63 -4.34 -4.26
CA TYR A 240 9.77 -5.69 -3.70
C TYR A 240 9.26 -6.77 -4.66
N PHE A 241 8.20 -6.49 -5.43
CA PHE A 241 7.65 -7.42 -6.42
C PHE A 241 8.12 -7.16 -7.86
N GLU A 242 9.27 -6.50 -8.05
CA GLU A 242 9.71 -6.08 -9.39
C GLU A 242 9.93 -7.26 -10.36
N GLU A 243 10.34 -8.44 -9.87
CA GLU A 243 10.47 -9.64 -10.71
C GLU A 243 9.14 -10.06 -11.36
N SER A 244 8.03 -9.90 -10.62
CA SER A 244 6.69 -10.24 -11.10
C SER A 244 6.00 -9.09 -11.85
N LEU A 245 6.26 -7.84 -11.44
CA LEU A 245 5.55 -6.66 -11.93
C LEU A 245 6.30 -5.91 -13.04
N GLY A 246 7.61 -6.01 -13.08
CA GLY A 246 8.49 -5.12 -13.84
C GLY A 246 8.54 -3.70 -13.27
N PRO A 247 9.06 -2.72 -14.04
CA PRO A 247 9.20 -1.34 -13.59
C PRO A 247 7.86 -0.73 -13.16
N ILE A 248 7.89 0.05 -12.07
CA ILE A 248 6.70 0.65 -11.46
C ILE A 248 5.94 1.51 -12.48
N LYS A 249 4.66 1.21 -12.68
CA LYS A 249 3.73 2.02 -13.47
C LYS A 249 2.56 2.44 -12.60
N TYR A 250 2.29 3.74 -12.54
CA TYR A 250 1.18 4.30 -11.75
C TYR A 250 -0.15 4.20 -12.50
N THR A 251 -0.60 2.97 -12.80
CA THR A 251 -1.84 2.69 -13.54
C THR A 251 -2.70 1.68 -12.78
N ALA A 252 -4.03 1.70 -12.99
CA ALA A 252 -4.94 0.74 -12.37
C ALA A 252 -4.58 -0.71 -12.71
N LYS A 253 -4.18 -1.00 -13.96
CA LYS A 253 -3.75 -2.33 -14.39
C LYS A 253 -2.50 -2.83 -13.65
N PHE A 254 -1.53 -1.94 -13.39
CA PHE A 254 -0.37 -2.29 -12.58
C PHE A 254 -0.77 -2.53 -11.13
N TYR A 255 -1.63 -1.67 -10.56
CA TYR A 255 -2.11 -1.84 -9.20
C TYR A 255 -2.85 -3.17 -9.02
N LYS A 256 -3.65 -3.61 -10.01
CA LYS A 256 -4.30 -4.91 -9.98
C LYS A 256 -3.31 -6.08 -9.83
N LYS A 257 -2.26 -6.09 -10.65
CA LYS A 257 -1.20 -7.10 -10.53
C LYS A 257 -0.44 -7.02 -9.21
N PHE A 258 -0.22 -5.81 -8.70
CA PHE A 258 0.39 -5.59 -7.39
C PHE A 258 -0.45 -6.22 -6.27
N VAL A 259 -1.77 -6.10 -6.35
CA VAL A 259 -2.71 -6.73 -5.40
C VAL A 259 -2.57 -8.26 -5.45
N ASP A 260 -2.51 -8.86 -6.64
CA ASP A 260 -2.28 -10.31 -6.77
C ASP A 260 -0.94 -10.74 -6.12
N CYS A 261 0.12 -9.95 -6.28
CA CYS A 261 1.41 -10.22 -5.63
C CYS A 261 1.32 -10.12 -4.09
N MET A 262 0.61 -9.12 -3.57
CA MET A 262 0.40 -8.95 -2.14
C MET A 262 -0.39 -10.11 -1.54
N ILE A 263 -1.44 -10.58 -2.23
CA ILE A 263 -2.22 -11.78 -1.83
C ILE A 263 -1.30 -12.99 -1.74
N SER A 264 -0.65 -13.35 -2.86
CA SER A 264 0.22 -14.53 -2.93
C SER A 264 1.32 -14.52 -1.87
N GLU A 265 1.94 -13.36 -1.62
CA GLU A 265 3.00 -13.25 -0.63
C GLU A 265 2.46 -13.36 0.81
N THR A 266 1.32 -12.76 1.13
CA THR A 266 0.71 -12.94 2.45
C THR A 266 0.27 -14.38 2.69
N GLU A 267 -0.25 -15.08 1.68
CA GLU A 267 -0.60 -16.51 1.76
C GLU A 267 0.65 -17.37 2.01
N ARG A 268 1.72 -17.12 1.25
CA ARG A 268 3.01 -17.82 1.39
C ARG A 268 3.58 -17.65 2.80
N LEU A 269 3.55 -16.44 3.34
CA LEU A 269 4.04 -16.13 4.68
C LEU A 269 3.17 -16.78 5.77
N ASN A 270 1.85 -16.77 5.60
CA ASN A 270 0.92 -17.45 6.52
C ASN A 270 1.07 -18.98 6.52
N ALA A 271 1.33 -19.58 5.36
CA ALA A 271 1.61 -21.01 5.26
C ALA A 271 2.89 -21.40 6.02
N HIS A 272 3.96 -20.61 5.89
CA HIS A 272 5.21 -20.83 6.63
C HIS A 272 5.00 -20.71 8.15
N GLU A 273 4.22 -19.73 8.61
CA GLU A 273 3.88 -19.63 10.04
C GLU A 273 3.06 -20.82 10.58
N ALA A 274 2.29 -21.49 9.72
CA ALA A 274 1.51 -22.66 10.10
C ALA A 274 2.38 -23.91 10.22
N ASP A 275 3.38 -24.07 9.36
CA ASP A 275 4.28 -25.22 9.36
C ASP A 275 5.28 -25.15 10.53
N ASP A 276 5.85 -23.97 10.83
CA ASP A 276 6.70 -23.77 12.03
C ASP A 276 5.98 -24.18 13.33
N LYS A 277 4.66 -23.96 13.41
CA LYS A 277 3.83 -24.34 14.57
C LYS A 277 3.53 -25.83 14.64
N LYS A 278 3.54 -26.55 13.50
CA LYS A 278 3.33 -28.00 13.45
C LYS A 278 4.62 -28.74 13.83
N GLU A 279 5.77 -28.31 13.31
CA GLU A 279 7.08 -28.89 13.63
C GLU A 279 7.36 -28.86 15.15
N TYR A 280 7.11 -27.71 15.80
CA TYR A 280 7.24 -27.60 17.26
C TYR A 280 6.28 -28.51 18.05
N ARG A 281 5.09 -28.81 17.51
CA ARG A 281 4.11 -29.70 18.16
C ARG A 281 4.44 -31.18 17.98
N ASP A 282 5.12 -31.55 16.89
CA ASP A 282 5.49 -32.94 16.62
C ASP A 282 6.70 -33.37 17.47
N ASP A 283 7.68 -32.49 17.66
CA ASP A 283 8.80 -32.70 18.59
C ASP A 283 8.36 -32.85 20.05
N SER A 284 7.21 -32.27 20.41
CA SER A 284 6.60 -32.40 21.73
C SER A 284 5.87 -33.74 21.94
N LYS A 285 5.67 -34.55 20.89
CA LYS A 285 5.00 -35.87 20.95
C LYS A 285 5.96 -37.06 21.04
N GLY A 286 7.28 -36.83 20.97
CA GLY A 286 8.32 -37.87 21.01
C GLY A 286 8.75 -38.37 22.39
N ARG A 287 8.08 -38.00 23.49
CA ARG A 287 8.41 -38.49 24.85
C ARG A 287 7.15 -38.67 25.70
N SER A 288 6.53 -39.85 25.61
CA SER A 288 5.61 -40.34 26.64
C SER A 288 5.93 -41.79 26.96
N ASP A 289 6.83 -41.98 27.92
CA ASP A 289 6.88 -43.16 28.78
C ASP A 289 7.68 -42.80 30.03
N ALA A 290 6.99 -42.35 31.09
CA ALA A 290 7.26 -42.72 32.48
C ALA A 290 6.38 -41.92 33.46
N LYS A 291 5.78 -42.69 34.37
CA LYS A 291 4.93 -42.38 35.52
C LYS A 291 5.33 -41.14 36.34
N ASN A 292 4.30 -40.38 36.76
CA ASN A 292 4.32 -39.45 37.90
C ASN A 292 4.62 -40.22 39.22
N PRO A 293 5.27 -39.59 40.22
CA PRO A 293 4.47 -38.89 41.24
C PRO A 293 5.08 -37.60 41.85
N SER A 294 4.17 -36.66 42.15
CA SER A 294 4.15 -35.65 43.23
C SER A 294 5.46 -35.12 43.87
N GLY A 295 5.66 -33.80 43.79
CA GLY A 295 6.53 -33.03 44.70
C GLY A 295 6.54 -31.55 44.32
N LYS A 296 6.20 -30.67 45.28
CA LYS A 296 6.22 -29.20 45.15
C LYS A 296 7.66 -28.67 45.10
N ASP A 297 7.81 -27.56 44.38
CA ASP A 297 8.67 -26.38 44.64
C ASP A 297 9.51 -25.93 43.42
N SER A 298 9.20 -24.71 42.98
CA SER A 298 10.13 -23.68 42.49
C SER A 298 11.07 -24.01 41.31
N LEU A 299 10.73 -23.53 40.11
CA LEU A 299 11.46 -22.47 39.38
C LEU A 299 10.87 -22.38 37.97
N ASP A 300 9.99 -21.39 37.79
CA ASP A 300 9.32 -21.12 36.53
C ASP A 300 10.26 -20.47 35.49
N ALA A 301 10.12 -21.00 34.27
CA ALA A 301 10.15 -20.28 33.00
C ALA A 301 11.49 -19.72 32.48
N GLN A 302 12.26 -20.57 31.78
CA GLN A 302 13.09 -20.14 30.65
C GLN A 302 13.01 -21.12 29.47
N SER A 303 11.91 -21.05 28.73
CA SER A 303 11.95 -21.19 27.27
C SER A 303 11.01 -20.15 26.70
N LYS A 304 11.58 -19.04 26.22
CA LYS A 304 10.84 -17.93 25.62
C LYS A 304 10.28 -18.41 24.27
N GLY A 305 9.14 -19.08 24.31
CA GLY A 305 8.23 -19.10 23.17
C GLY A 305 7.86 -17.66 22.87
N LEU A 306 8.49 -17.07 21.86
CA LEU A 306 8.13 -15.73 21.38
C LEU A 306 6.68 -15.82 20.91
N LYS A 307 5.75 -15.34 21.75
CA LYS A 307 4.37 -15.10 21.37
C LYS A 307 4.40 -14.11 20.21
N ILE A 308 4.11 -14.60 19.00
CA ILE A 308 3.86 -13.74 17.84
C ILE A 308 2.62 -12.91 18.19
N ILE A 309 2.83 -11.64 18.49
CA ILE A 309 1.76 -10.69 18.79
C ILE A 309 1.10 -10.32 17.46
N GLY A 310 -0.05 -10.91 17.15
CA GLY A 310 -0.91 -10.51 16.03
C GLY A 310 -1.37 -11.68 15.16
N LYS A 311 -2.67 -11.71 14.84
CA LYS A 311 -3.28 -12.65 13.88
C LYS A 311 -2.55 -12.54 12.52
N GLY A 312 -1.80 -13.57 12.12
CA GLY A 312 -1.24 -13.79 10.78
C GLY A 312 -0.53 -12.62 10.09
N TRP A 313 -0.16 -12.83 8.84
CA TRP A 313 0.23 -11.81 7.87
C TRP A 313 -1.01 -11.23 7.20
N ASN A 314 -1.03 -9.91 7.08
CA ASN A 314 -1.99 -9.15 6.26
C ASN A 314 -1.24 -8.10 5.43
N PHE A 315 -1.94 -7.43 4.50
CA PHE A 315 -1.29 -6.48 3.59
C PHE A 315 -0.64 -5.32 4.32
N GLY A 316 -1.31 -4.74 5.32
CA GLY A 316 -0.77 -3.63 6.10
C GLY A 316 0.46 -4.02 6.93
N ARG A 317 0.57 -5.27 7.39
CA ARG A 317 1.74 -5.80 8.09
C ARG A 317 2.88 -6.06 7.11
N LEU A 318 2.60 -6.69 5.99
CA LEU A 318 3.59 -6.98 4.94
C LEU A 318 4.20 -5.69 4.38
N GLU A 319 3.36 -4.74 3.97
CA GLU A 319 3.82 -3.45 3.42
C GLU A 319 4.75 -2.72 4.40
N ARG A 320 4.36 -2.64 5.68
CA ARG A 320 5.18 -2.01 6.71
C ARG A 320 6.51 -2.72 6.91
N CYS A 321 6.53 -4.06 6.90
CA CYS A 321 7.77 -4.81 7.04
C CYS A 321 8.71 -4.57 5.86
N ILE A 322 8.19 -4.64 4.62
CA ILE A 322 8.94 -4.33 3.41
C ILE A 322 9.50 -2.91 3.47
N TRP A 323 8.66 -1.92 3.79
CA TRP A 323 9.06 -0.52 3.88
C TRP A 323 10.12 -0.29 4.96
N THR A 324 10.00 -0.95 6.11
CA THR A 324 10.97 -0.88 7.21
C THR A 324 12.32 -1.39 6.77
N ILE A 325 12.38 -2.60 6.19
CA ILE A 325 13.63 -3.22 5.72
C ILE A 325 14.27 -2.34 4.65
N THR A 326 13.48 -1.85 3.70
CA THR A 326 13.94 -0.93 2.64
C THR A 326 14.55 0.33 3.23
N THR A 327 13.86 0.97 4.17
CA THR A 327 14.32 2.22 4.78
C THR A 327 15.57 2.01 5.63
N LEU A 328 15.61 0.96 6.46
CA LEU A 328 16.79 0.64 7.26
C LEU A 328 18.01 0.37 6.36
N LYS A 329 17.83 -0.38 5.28
CA LYS A 329 18.87 -0.66 4.29
C LYS A 329 19.43 0.60 3.63
N GLU A 330 18.55 1.54 3.29
CA GLU A 330 18.94 2.80 2.66
C GLU A 330 19.64 3.75 3.64
N LYS A 331 19.22 3.77 4.90
CA LYS A 331 19.60 4.81 5.87
C LYS A 331 20.72 4.40 6.82
N LEU A 332 20.85 3.11 7.15
CA LEU A 332 21.92 2.62 8.01
C LEU A 332 23.27 2.61 7.25
N ASN A 333 24.36 2.73 8.01
CA ASN A 333 25.70 2.44 7.50
C ASN A 333 25.88 0.90 7.37
N ASP A 334 27.00 0.45 6.79
CA ASP A 334 27.21 -0.97 6.51
C ASP A 334 27.36 -1.82 7.79
N GLU A 335 27.93 -1.25 8.85
CA GLU A 335 28.12 -1.90 10.15
C GLU A 335 26.77 -2.08 10.85
N ASP A 336 26.01 -0.99 11.03
CA ASP A 336 24.67 -1.00 11.62
C ASP A 336 23.70 -1.91 10.85
N TRP A 337 23.78 -1.94 9.52
CA TRP A 337 22.96 -2.83 8.70
C TRP A 337 23.33 -4.30 8.92
N THR A 338 24.63 -4.60 9.03
CA THR A 338 25.12 -5.96 9.29
C THR A 338 24.72 -6.42 10.69
N GLU A 339 24.86 -5.55 11.69
CA GLU A 339 24.37 -5.80 13.05
C GLU A 339 22.86 -6.02 13.06
N PHE A 340 22.09 -5.21 12.34
CA PHE A 340 20.66 -5.42 12.17
C PHE A 340 20.33 -6.73 11.46
N CYS A 341 21.16 -7.25 10.56
CA CYS A 341 20.91 -8.54 9.93
C CYS A 341 21.23 -9.73 10.86
N ASN A 342 22.22 -9.58 11.74
CA ASN A 342 22.75 -10.68 12.56
C ASN A 342 22.18 -10.76 13.98
N SER A 343 21.57 -9.68 14.49
CA SER A 343 20.84 -9.65 15.76
C SER A 343 19.51 -10.40 15.70
#